data_AF-A0AAW1IX45-F1
#
_entry.id   AF-A0AAW1IX45-F1
#
_cell.length_a   1.000
_cell.length_b   1.000
_cell.length_c   1.000
_cell.angle_alpha   90.00
_cell.angle_beta   90.00
_cell.angle_gamma   90.00
#
_symmetry.space_group_name_H-M   'P 1'
#
loop_
_entity.id
_entity.type
_entity.pdbx_description
1 polymer ?
#
loop_
_entity_poly.entity_id
_entity_poly.type
_entity_poly.pdbx_seq_one_letter_code
_entity_poly.pdbx_strand_id
1 'polypeptide(L)'
;MHGFRCKYYEIGNNEHLHYASWSPNGHSLVYIFENNIYYVSEPTADAVQITTDGVSDVRYNGIPDWVYEEEVLSSGSAVWFSPDGTKLAFAYFDDTEVPEFTYFMYDDEDDGPYPQYPRVVKLRYPKVGARNPDFEVRVVALSDPTKVQKLQVLTDGQESKDHVLFRVTWPTNDEVVAVIENRVQNEAVIRRCQVDSLTCVTENSFTEPNGWLEQEAPIYSNDGTQSLILRSQPEGDDSFMHIILCTGNHRFTVMMVLKV
;
A
#
# COMPACT_ATOMS: atom_id res chain seq x y z
N MET A 1 -10.07 6.51 45.90
CA MET A 1 -10.18 5.89 44.57
C MET A 1 -9.94 6.98 43.54
N HIS A 2 -8.73 7.07 42.99
CA HIS A 2 -8.44 8.00 41.88
C HIS A 2 -8.90 7.30 40.61
N GLY A 3 -10.12 7.60 40.17
CA GLY A 3 -10.64 7.10 38.90
C GLY A 3 -9.81 7.67 37.75
N PHE A 4 -9.30 6.80 36.89
CA PHE A 4 -8.74 7.22 35.61
C PHE A 4 -9.85 7.94 34.83
N ARG A 5 -9.68 9.26 34.60
CA ARG A 5 -10.53 10.00 33.67
C ARG A 5 -9.93 9.85 32.28
N CYS A 6 -10.59 9.08 31.42
CA CYS A 6 -10.31 9.10 29.99
C CYS A 6 -10.67 10.48 29.44
N LYS A 7 -9.73 11.13 28.74
CA LYS A 7 -10.01 12.30 27.91
C LYS A 7 -10.22 11.82 26.49
N TYR A 8 -11.26 12.31 25.85
CA TYR A 8 -11.56 12.06 24.44
C TYR A 8 -11.12 13.29 23.64
N TYR A 9 -10.55 13.05 22.47
CA TYR A 9 -10.14 14.09 21.51
C TYR A 9 -10.86 13.80 20.21
N GLU A 10 -11.48 14.83 19.64
CA GLU A 10 -12.19 14.72 18.36
C GLU A 10 -11.19 14.85 17.21
N ILE A 11 -11.34 14.01 16.19
CA ILE A 11 -10.56 14.06 14.94
C ILE A 11 -11.51 14.11 13.76
N GLY A 12 -11.07 14.71 12.65
CA GLY A 12 -11.87 14.77 11.42
C GLY A 12 -13.22 15.47 11.57
N ASN A 13 -13.36 16.39 12.53
CA ASN A 13 -14.60 17.14 12.79
C ASN A 13 -15.86 16.26 12.99
N ASN A 14 -15.69 15.03 13.51
CA ASN A 14 -16.77 14.03 13.65
C ASN A 14 -17.39 13.55 12.33
N GLU A 15 -16.69 13.72 11.21
CA GLU A 15 -17.07 13.17 9.91
C GLU A 15 -16.69 11.68 9.81
N HIS A 16 -17.29 10.99 8.82
CA HIS A 16 -16.92 9.62 8.51
C HIS A 16 -15.52 9.56 7.89
N LEU A 17 -14.62 8.80 8.52
CA LEU A 17 -13.24 8.59 8.06
C LEU A 17 -13.14 7.29 7.28
N HIS A 18 -12.35 7.28 6.20
CA HIS A 18 -12.08 6.06 5.45
C HIS A 18 -11.14 5.12 6.22
N TYR A 19 -10.17 5.70 6.93
CA TYR A 19 -9.17 4.95 7.67
C TYR A 19 -8.56 5.81 8.78
N ALA A 20 -8.10 5.17 9.86
CA ALA A 20 -7.28 5.79 10.89
C ALA A 20 -6.31 4.77 11.48
N SER A 21 -5.07 5.19 11.75
CA SER A 21 -4.05 4.35 12.36
C SER A 21 -3.08 5.15 13.21
N TRP A 22 -2.71 4.57 14.34
CA TRP A 22 -1.69 5.12 15.22
C TRP A 22 -0.30 4.89 14.63
N SER A 23 0.61 5.83 14.85
CA SER A 23 2.03 5.57 14.61
C SER A 23 2.53 4.43 15.50
N PRO A 24 3.53 3.67 15.05
CA PRO A 24 4.06 2.53 15.81
C PRO A 24 4.66 2.97 17.16
N ASN A 25 5.10 4.22 17.25
CA ASN A 25 5.65 4.82 18.47
C ASN A 25 4.92 6.12 18.82
N GLY A 26 4.74 6.40 20.11
CA GLY A 26 4.19 7.66 20.59
C GLY A 26 2.65 7.73 20.54
N HIS A 27 2.13 8.92 20.22
CA HIS A 27 0.70 9.24 20.24
C HIS A 27 0.25 9.98 18.98
N SER A 28 1.02 9.86 17.90
CA SER A 28 0.65 10.45 16.62
C SER A 28 -0.25 9.50 15.84
N LEU A 29 -1.04 10.05 14.94
CA LEU A 29 -2.06 9.31 14.19
C LEU A 29 -2.15 9.87 12.77
N VAL A 30 -2.36 8.97 11.81
CA VAL A 30 -2.81 9.33 10.46
C VAL A 30 -4.26 8.93 10.29
N TYR A 31 -5.03 9.75 9.60
CA TYR A 31 -6.37 9.41 9.15
C TYR A 31 -6.59 9.83 7.70
N ILE A 32 -7.56 9.21 7.06
CA ILE A 32 -7.89 9.46 5.66
C ILE A 32 -9.33 9.94 5.58
N PHE A 33 -9.50 11.12 4.98
CA PHE A 33 -10.77 11.81 4.80
C PHE A 33 -10.80 12.39 3.39
N GLU A 34 -11.91 12.20 2.66
CA GLU A 34 -12.07 12.61 1.25
C GLU A 34 -10.85 12.23 0.38
N ASN A 35 -10.42 10.96 0.51
CA ASN A 35 -9.25 10.40 -0.20
C ASN A 35 -7.92 11.15 0.02
N ASN A 36 -7.81 11.94 1.08
CA ASN A 36 -6.60 12.65 1.46
C ASN A 36 -6.09 12.24 2.84
N ILE A 37 -4.77 12.21 2.99
CA ILE A 37 -4.11 11.82 4.24
C ILE A 37 -3.96 13.05 5.12
N TYR A 38 -4.30 12.90 6.39
CA TYR A 38 -4.10 13.88 7.44
C TYR A 38 -3.26 13.27 8.56
N TYR A 39 -2.44 14.08 9.20
CA TYR A 39 -1.55 13.69 10.28
C TYR A 39 -1.78 14.55 11.52
N VAL A 40 -1.86 13.89 12.67
CA VAL A 40 -2.00 14.50 13.99
C VAL A 40 -0.79 14.06 14.81
N SER A 41 0.09 15.00 15.17
CA SER A 41 1.36 14.70 15.86
C SER A 41 1.17 14.25 17.32
N GLU A 42 0.11 14.73 17.97
CA GLU A 42 -0.30 14.35 19.31
C GLU A 42 -1.80 14.65 19.50
N PRO A 43 -2.49 14.04 20.48
CA PRO A 43 -3.96 14.15 20.58
C PRO A 43 -4.51 15.58 20.73
N THR A 44 -3.69 16.54 21.14
CA THR A 44 -4.05 17.95 21.31
C THR A 44 -3.66 18.85 20.14
N ALA A 45 -2.94 18.33 19.15
CA ALA A 45 -2.49 19.09 18.00
C ALA A 45 -3.57 19.13 16.92
N ASP A 46 -3.60 20.24 16.17
CA ASP A 46 -4.42 20.34 14.97
C ASP A 46 -3.91 19.36 13.90
N ALA A 47 -4.84 18.82 13.11
CA ALA A 47 -4.49 17.96 11.99
C ALA A 47 -3.79 18.74 10.87
N VAL A 48 -2.73 18.18 10.31
CA VAL A 48 -2.03 18.70 9.14
C VAL A 48 -2.36 17.82 7.94
N GLN A 49 -2.87 18.42 6.88
CA GLN A 49 -3.16 17.72 5.63
C GLN A 49 -1.85 17.43 4.87
N ILE A 50 -1.58 16.16 4.59
CA ILE A 50 -0.39 15.68 3.85
C ILE A 50 -0.64 15.73 2.35
N THR A 51 -1.81 15.29 1.88
CA THR A 51 -2.15 15.23 0.45
C THR A 51 -3.36 16.10 0.14
N THR A 52 -3.43 16.63 -1.08
CA THR A 52 -4.52 17.53 -1.51
C THR A 52 -5.10 17.17 -2.88
N ASP A 53 -4.57 16.13 -3.51
CA ASP A 53 -4.90 15.69 -4.88
C ASP A 53 -5.89 14.51 -4.91
N GLY A 54 -6.38 14.07 -3.75
CA GLY A 54 -7.45 13.08 -3.66
C GLY A 54 -8.75 13.57 -4.30
N VAL A 55 -9.44 12.66 -4.98
CA VAL A 55 -10.75 12.89 -5.60
C VAL A 55 -11.62 11.69 -5.30
N SER A 56 -12.77 11.93 -4.68
CA SER A 56 -13.74 10.89 -4.34
C SER A 56 -14.00 9.99 -5.55
N ASP A 57 -13.92 8.68 -5.32
CA ASP A 57 -14.15 7.61 -6.29
C ASP A 57 -13.25 7.59 -7.54
N VAL A 58 -12.13 8.34 -7.53
CA VAL A 58 -11.22 8.45 -8.69
C VAL A 58 -9.75 8.45 -8.29
N ARG A 59 -9.35 9.22 -7.27
CA ARG A 59 -7.94 9.34 -6.85
C ARG A 59 -7.83 9.14 -5.36
N TYR A 60 -7.02 8.17 -4.95
CA TYR A 60 -6.95 7.67 -3.59
C TYR A 60 -5.53 7.84 -3.03
N ASN A 61 -5.39 8.47 -1.86
CA ASN A 61 -4.12 8.55 -1.15
C ASN A 61 -4.19 7.72 0.13
N GLY A 62 -3.35 6.68 0.24
CA GLY A 62 -3.17 5.90 1.46
C GLY A 62 -4.29 4.89 1.77
N ILE A 63 -5.32 4.82 0.93
CA ILE A 63 -6.30 3.74 0.90
C ILE A 63 -6.29 3.13 -0.51
N PRO A 64 -6.60 1.84 -0.65
CA PRO A 64 -6.77 1.22 -1.96
C PRO A 64 -8.03 1.74 -2.68
N ASP A 65 -8.05 1.62 -4.01
CA ASP A 65 -9.28 1.54 -4.78
C ASP A 65 -9.84 0.09 -4.71
N TRP A 66 -10.94 -0.19 -5.41
CA TRP A 66 -11.61 -1.48 -5.32
C TRP A 66 -10.72 -2.67 -5.69
N VAL A 67 -9.97 -2.60 -6.80
CA VAL A 67 -9.17 -3.77 -7.23
C VAL A 67 -7.97 -3.97 -6.32
N TYR A 68 -7.36 -2.90 -5.83
CA TYR A 68 -6.26 -3.03 -4.87
C TYR A 68 -6.73 -3.54 -3.51
N GLU A 69 -7.94 -3.18 -3.07
CA GLU A 69 -8.47 -3.66 -1.79
C GLU A 69 -8.71 -5.17 -1.83
N GLU A 70 -9.43 -5.64 -2.85
CA GLU A 70 -9.92 -7.02 -2.91
C GLU A 70 -8.86 -7.99 -3.46
N GLU A 71 -8.18 -7.63 -4.54
CA GLU A 71 -7.42 -8.58 -5.38
C GLU A 71 -5.90 -8.46 -5.23
N VAL A 72 -5.38 -7.33 -4.72
CA VAL A 72 -3.92 -7.05 -4.71
C VAL A 72 -3.35 -6.94 -3.30
N LEU A 73 -3.83 -5.97 -2.50
CA LEU A 73 -3.32 -5.71 -1.16
C LEU A 73 -4.05 -6.52 -0.09
N SER A 74 -5.31 -6.91 -0.34
CA SER A 74 -6.18 -7.58 0.64
C SER A 74 -6.24 -6.83 1.98
N SER A 75 -6.31 -5.49 1.89
CA SER A 75 -6.20 -4.57 3.02
C SER A 75 -6.87 -3.25 2.68
N GLY A 76 -7.74 -2.74 3.55
CA GLY A 76 -8.35 -1.39 3.43
C GLY A 76 -7.40 -0.22 3.72
N SER A 77 -6.09 -0.47 3.75
CA SER A 77 -5.05 0.52 4.00
C SER A 77 -3.89 0.33 3.04
N ALA A 78 -3.37 1.46 2.56
CA ALA A 78 -2.17 1.58 1.76
C ALA A 78 -1.22 2.65 2.33
N VAL A 79 -1.14 2.73 3.67
CA VAL A 79 -0.16 3.52 4.41
C VAL A 79 0.74 2.62 5.26
N TRP A 80 2.03 2.97 5.32
CA TRP A 80 3.05 2.23 6.06
C TRP A 80 3.97 3.20 6.78
N PHE A 81 3.91 3.23 8.12
CA PHE A 81 4.87 3.97 8.93
C PHE A 81 6.26 3.33 8.86
N SER A 82 7.31 4.15 8.91
CA SER A 82 8.66 3.67 9.19
C SER A 82 8.72 2.97 10.55
N PRO A 83 9.68 2.07 10.81
CA PRO A 83 9.76 1.34 12.08
C PRO A 83 9.85 2.26 13.31
N ASP A 84 10.53 3.40 13.18
CA ASP A 84 10.59 4.43 14.21
C ASP A 84 9.38 5.39 14.25
N GLY A 85 8.49 5.33 13.26
CA GLY A 85 7.31 6.17 13.14
C GLY A 85 7.60 7.62 12.75
N THR A 86 8.80 7.95 12.26
CA THR A 86 9.17 9.31 11.87
C THR A 86 8.84 9.65 10.40
N LYS A 87 8.58 8.63 9.58
CA LYS A 87 8.23 8.76 8.17
C LYS A 87 6.99 7.94 7.84
N LEU A 88 6.31 8.33 6.79
CA LEU A 88 5.15 7.63 6.25
C LEU A 88 5.37 7.38 4.77
N ALA A 89 5.29 6.12 4.36
CA ALA A 89 5.13 5.73 2.96
C ALA A 89 3.66 5.43 2.69
N PHE A 90 3.18 5.75 1.50
CA PHE A 90 1.82 5.46 1.11
C PHE A 90 1.71 5.26 -0.39
N ALA A 91 0.71 4.50 -0.82
CA ALA A 91 0.37 4.39 -2.23
C ALA A 91 -0.65 5.46 -2.61
N TYR A 92 -0.49 5.97 -3.83
CA TYR A 92 -1.50 6.76 -4.52
C TYR A 92 -2.02 5.93 -5.69
N PHE A 93 -3.33 5.90 -5.88
CA PHE A 93 -4.00 5.22 -6.98
C PHE A 93 -4.84 6.20 -7.79
N ASP A 94 -4.78 6.09 -9.12
CA ASP A 94 -5.52 6.92 -10.07
C ASP A 94 -6.37 6.08 -11.02
N ASP A 95 -7.68 6.14 -10.79
CA ASP A 95 -8.71 5.43 -11.54
C ASP A 95 -9.33 6.27 -12.66
N THR A 96 -8.77 7.44 -12.98
CA THR A 96 -9.33 8.36 -13.99
C THR A 96 -9.66 7.62 -15.30
N GLU A 97 -8.79 6.69 -15.68
CA GLU A 97 -8.86 5.94 -16.94
C GLU A 97 -9.41 4.51 -16.77
N VAL A 98 -9.79 4.13 -15.55
CA VAL A 98 -10.44 2.85 -15.24
C VAL A 98 -11.92 2.95 -15.60
N PRO A 99 -12.50 1.99 -16.36
CA PRO A 99 -13.91 2.01 -16.70
C PRO A 99 -14.85 1.96 -15.49
N GLU A 100 -15.99 2.65 -15.59
CA GLU A 100 -17.05 2.59 -14.58
C GLU A 100 -17.94 1.35 -14.78
N PHE A 101 -18.11 0.57 -13.73
CA PHE A 101 -19.22 -0.35 -13.53
C PHE A 101 -20.36 0.37 -12.81
N THR A 102 -21.61 0.04 -13.16
CA THR A 102 -22.79 0.62 -12.50
C THR A 102 -23.74 -0.45 -12.01
N TYR A 103 -24.34 -0.21 -10.85
CA TYR A 103 -25.38 -1.06 -10.29
C TYR A 103 -26.44 -0.22 -9.57
N PHE A 104 -27.59 -0.82 -9.29
CA PHE A 104 -28.70 -0.15 -8.61
C PHE A 104 -28.66 -0.43 -7.12
N MET A 105 -28.76 0.63 -6.32
CA MET A 105 -29.01 0.55 -4.89
C MET A 105 -30.49 0.84 -4.63
N TYR A 106 -31.16 -0.08 -3.93
CA TYR A 106 -32.60 -0.03 -3.66
C TYR A 106 -32.91 0.35 -2.20
N ASP A 107 -31.90 0.36 -1.35
CA ASP A 107 -31.98 0.75 0.05
C ASP A 107 -30.98 1.89 0.27
N ASP A 108 -31.48 3.03 0.72
CA ASP A 108 -30.68 4.24 0.90
C ASP A 108 -31.22 5.01 2.08
N GLU A 109 -30.48 4.99 3.19
CA GLU A 109 -30.87 5.70 4.41
C GLU A 109 -30.85 7.22 4.21
N ASP A 110 -30.07 7.73 3.26
CA ASP A 110 -29.95 9.17 2.97
C ASP A 110 -31.22 9.76 2.33
N ASP A 111 -32.02 8.93 1.64
CA ASP A 111 -33.31 9.33 1.03
C ASP A 111 -34.52 9.02 1.94
N GLY A 112 -34.23 8.65 3.20
CA GLY A 112 -35.21 8.34 4.25
C GLY A 112 -35.51 6.84 4.40
N PRO A 113 -36.34 6.45 5.39
CA PRO A 113 -36.53 5.04 5.77
C PRO A 113 -37.22 4.16 4.71
N TYR A 114 -37.71 4.75 3.62
CA TYR A 114 -38.44 4.07 2.55
C TYR A 114 -38.15 4.76 1.20
N PRO A 115 -36.94 4.61 0.64
CA PRO A 115 -36.60 5.20 -0.65
C PRO A 115 -37.57 4.67 -1.73
N GLN A 116 -38.18 5.57 -2.50
CA GLN A 116 -39.16 5.20 -3.52
C GLN A 116 -38.53 4.84 -4.87
N TYR A 117 -37.32 5.32 -5.13
CA TYR A 117 -36.62 5.14 -6.40
C TYR A 117 -35.20 4.64 -6.15
N PRO A 118 -34.72 3.67 -6.94
CA PRO A 118 -33.34 3.22 -6.82
C PRO A 118 -32.38 4.30 -7.31
N ARG A 119 -31.20 4.38 -6.68
CA ARG A 119 -30.09 5.19 -7.20
C ARG A 119 -29.10 4.33 -7.97
N VAL A 120 -28.44 4.95 -8.95
CA VAL A 120 -27.34 4.32 -9.68
C VAL A 120 -26.05 4.59 -8.91
N VAL A 121 -25.38 3.53 -8.47
CA VAL A 121 -24.03 3.58 -7.92
C VAL A 121 -23.03 3.34 -9.04
N LYS A 122 -21.95 4.12 -9.03
CA LYS A 122 -20.83 3.99 -9.96
C LYS A 122 -19.62 3.51 -9.19
N LEU A 123 -18.88 2.58 -9.79
CA LEU A 123 -17.66 2.01 -9.22
C LEU A 123 -16.61 1.92 -10.32
N ARG A 124 -15.40 2.39 -10.07
CA ARG A 124 -14.26 2.14 -10.96
C ARG A 124 -13.87 0.67 -10.82
N TYR A 125 -13.99 -0.08 -11.91
CA TYR A 125 -13.88 -1.55 -11.87
C TYR A 125 -13.21 -2.06 -13.16
N PRO A 126 -11.92 -2.44 -13.11
CA PRO A 126 -11.19 -2.93 -14.27
C PRO A 126 -11.57 -4.39 -14.54
N LYS A 127 -12.57 -4.61 -15.41
CA LYS A 127 -12.86 -5.96 -15.93
C LYS A 127 -11.64 -6.54 -16.65
N VAL A 128 -11.61 -7.86 -16.81
CA VAL A 128 -10.55 -8.57 -17.54
C VAL A 128 -10.24 -7.88 -18.88
N GLY A 129 -8.96 -7.52 -19.07
CA GLY A 129 -8.47 -6.84 -20.27
C GLY A 129 -8.71 -5.32 -20.34
N ALA A 130 -9.46 -4.76 -19.39
CA ALA A 130 -9.57 -3.32 -19.23
C ALA A 130 -8.32 -2.73 -18.54
N ARG A 131 -8.17 -1.41 -18.68
CA ARG A 131 -7.10 -0.65 -18.05
C ARG A 131 -7.22 -0.69 -16.53
N ASN A 132 -6.10 -0.93 -15.87
CA ASN A 132 -5.94 -0.86 -14.42
C ASN A 132 -5.73 0.57 -13.92
N PRO A 133 -5.89 0.77 -12.59
CA PRO A 133 -5.42 1.99 -11.92
C PRO A 133 -3.94 2.22 -12.16
N ASP A 134 -3.55 3.48 -12.37
CA ASP A 134 -2.15 3.88 -12.28
C ASP A 134 -1.77 4.04 -10.79
N PHE A 135 -0.53 3.73 -10.41
CA PHE A 135 -0.08 3.84 -9.02
C PHE A 135 1.20 4.66 -8.86
N GLU A 136 1.37 5.25 -7.67
CA GLU A 136 2.63 5.82 -7.21
C GLU A 136 2.93 5.36 -5.79
N VAL A 137 4.22 5.23 -5.45
CA VAL A 137 4.66 5.12 -4.06
C VAL A 137 5.25 6.46 -3.64
N ARG A 138 4.64 7.06 -2.61
CA ARG A 138 5.01 8.38 -2.08
C ARG A 138 5.50 8.23 -0.65
N VAL A 139 6.35 9.15 -0.22
CA VAL A 139 6.94 9.19 1.12
C VAL A 139 6.95 10.61 1.66
N VAL A 140 6.79 10.76 2.97
CA VAL A 140 6.87 12.03 3.66
C VAL A 140 7.56 11.86 5.02
N ALA A 141 8.40 12.82 5.39
CA ALA A 141 8.91 12.93 6.75
C ALA A 141 7.87 13.64 7.63
N LEU A 142 7.49 13.05 8.76
CA LEU A 142 6.43 13.60 9.62
C LEU A 142 6.89 14.81 10.44
N SER A 143 8.18 15.13 10.41
CA SER A 143 8.73 16.41 10.87
C SER A 143 8.40 17.59 9.94
N ASP A 144 8.10 17.32 8.67
CA ASP A 144 7.63 18.28 7.68
C ASP A 144 6.57 17.61 6.77
N PRO A 145 5.35 17.40 7.29
CA PRO A 145 4.31 16.60 6.63
C PRO A 145 3.78 17.22 5.33
N THR A 146 4.25 18.41 4.94
CA THR A 146 3.86 19.10 3.71
C THR A 146 4.74 18.75 2.51
N LYS A 147 5.88 18.08 2.74
CA LYS A 147 6.86 17.75 1.69
C LYS A 147 6.78 16.30 1.26
N VAL A 148 5.66 15.96 0.61
CA VAL A 148 5.49 14.66 -0.04
C VAL A 148 6.44 14.51 -1.22
N GLN A 149 7.10 13.37 -1.30
CA GLN A 149 8.04 13.02 -2.37
C GLN A 149 7.63 11.70 -3.03
N LYS A 150 7.76 11.62 -4.36
CA LYS A 150 7.51 10.39 -5.11
C LYS A 150 8.79 9.54 -5.18
N LEU A 151 8.68 8.26 -4.87
CA LEU A 151 9.76 7.28 -5.05
C LEU A 151 9.77 6.75 -6.49
N GLN A 152 10.95 6.65 -7.10
CA GLN A 152 11.15 6.16 -8.47
C GLN A 152 11.17 4.62 -8.51
N VAL A 153 10.06 4.02 -8.06
CA VAL A 153 9.92 2.56 -7.96
C VAL A 153 9.84 1.91 -9.34
N LEU A 154 9.17 2.55 -10.30
CA LEU A 154 9.21 2.19 -11.72
C LEU A 154 10.39 2.90 -12.40
N THR A 155 11.02 2.22 -13.36
CA THR A 155 12.07 2.84 -14.19
C THR A 155 11.49 3.57 -15.39
N ASP A 156 12.23 4.51 -15.99
CA ASP A 156 11.79 5.28 -17.15
C ASP A 156 11.21 4.38 -18.26
N GLY A 157 9.98 4.67 -18.68
CA GLY A 157 9.24 3.90 -19.69
C GLY A 157 8.46 2.70 -19.16
N GLN A 158 8.66 2.28 -17.90
CA GLN A 158 7.77 1.31 -17.24
C GLN A 158 6.46 1.93 -16.76
N GLU A 159 6.43 3.24 -16.52
CA GLU A 159 5.22 3.98 -16.11
C GLU A 159 4.10 3.89 -17.16
N SER A 160 4.47 3.75 -18.44
CA SER A 160 3.52 3.57 -19.55
C SER A 160 3.02 2.13 -19.71
N LYS A 161 3.57 1.19 -18.95
CA LYS A 161 3.21 -0.22 -18.99
C LYS A 161 2.38 -0.55 -17.75
N ASP A 162 1.36 -1.39 -17.95
CA ASP A 162 0.50 -1.91 -16.89
C ASP A 162 1.34 -2.78 -15.92
N HIS A 163 1.68 -2.19 -14.78
CA HIS A 163 2.36 -2.83 -13.65
C HIS A 163 1.47 -2.74 -12.42
N VAL A 164 1.65 -3.66 -11.48
CA VAL A 164 0.84 -3.76 -10.27
C VAL A 164 1.75 -3.69 -9.05
N LEU A 165 1.38 -2.87 -8.07
CA LEU A 165 2.08 -2.73 -6.79
C LEU A 165 1.51 -3.73 -5.78
N PHE A 166 2.22 -4.81 -5.51
CA PHE A 166 1.71 -5.85 -4.61
C PHE A 166 2.01 -5.60 -3.14
N ARG A 167 3.21 -5.13 -2.81
CA ARG A 167 3.62 -4.95 -1.41
C ARG A 167 4.53 -3.75 -1.25
N VAL A 168 4.41 -3.08 -0.10
CA VAL A 168 5.34 -2.05 0.37
C VAL A 168 5.76 -2.39 1.80
N THR A 169 7.04 -2.27 2.10
CA THR A 169 7.59 -2.50 3.45
C THR A 169 8.80 -1.61 3.72
N TRP A 170 9.16 -1.46 4.98
CA TRP A 170 10.33 -0.71 5.42
C TRP A 170 11.41 -1.67 5.92
N PRO A 171 12.53 -1.88 5.18
CA PRO A 171 13.68 -2.62 5.69
C PRO A 171 14.37 -1.94 6.87
N THR A 172 14.42 -0.61 6.84
CA THR A 172 15.04 0.26 7.85
C THR A 172 14.22 1.55 7.98
N ASN A 173 14.65 2.54 8.78
CA ASN A 173 13.93 3.83 8.91
C ASN A 173 14.07 4.75 7.70
N ASP A 174 15.00 4.45 6.80
CA ASP A 174 15.38 5.33 5.67
C ASP A 174 15.25 4.64 4.31
N GLU A 175 14.70 3.42 4.31
CA GLU A 175 14.52 2.62 3.11
C GLU A 175 13.11 2.11 2.97
N VAL A 176 12.57 2.19 1.76
CA VAL A 176 11.29 1.61 1.38
C VAL A 176 11.52 0.56 0.31
N VAL A 177 10.88 -0.58 0.45
CA VAL A 177 10.86 -1.64 -0.56
C VAL A 177 9.46 -1.75 -1.15
N ALA A 178 9.40 -1.77 -2.48
CA ALA A 178 8.19 -2.05 -3.24
C ALA A 178 8.35 -3.34 -4.05
N VAL A 179 7.37 -4.23 -3.97
CA VAL A 179 7.25 -5.42 -4.83
C VAL A 179 6.28 -5.08 -5.95
N ILE A 180 6.79 -5.08 -7.17
CA ILE A 180 6.04 -4.69 -8.37
C ILE A 180 6.05 -5.87 -9.33
N GLU A 181 4.90 -6.15 -9.93
CA GLU A 181 4.78 -7.17 -10.97
C GLU A 181 4.29 -6.56 -12.28
N ASN A 182 4.58 -7.24 -13.38
CA ASN A 182 3.91 -6.97 -14.65
C ASN A 182 2.42 -7.38 -14.57
N ARG A 183 1.58 -6.83 -15.45
CA ARG A 183 0.14 -7.18 -15.50
C ARG A 183 -0.16 -8.68 -15.64
N VAL A 184 0.74 -9.43 -16.27
CA VAL A 184 0.61 -10.89 -16.46
C VAL A 184 0.92 -11.67 -15.17
N GLN A 185 1.54 -11.01 -14.18
CA GLN A 185 1.90 -11.56 -12.86
C GLN A 185 2.89 -12.73 -12.94
N ASN A 186 3.80 -12.67 -13.93
CA ASN A 186 4.83 -13.68 -14.13
C ASN A 186 6.25 -13.11 -14.11
N GLU A 187 6.39 -11.79 -13.99
CA GLU A 187 7.66 -11.09 -13.74
C GLU A 187 7.47 -10.15 -12.56
N ALA A 188 8.30 -10.32 -11.53
CA ALA A 188 8.32 -9.45 -10.35
C ALA A 188 9.67 -8.78 -10.19
N VAL A 189 9.66 -7.53 -9.73
CA VAL A 189 10.85 -6.77 -9.35
C VAL A 189 10.66 -6.24 -7.93
N ILE A 190 11.68 -6.48 -7.09
CA ILE A 190 11.80 -5.88 -5.77
C ILE A 190 12.67 -4.65 -5.89
N ARG A 191 12.08 -3.49 -5.63
CA ARG A 191 12.72 -2.17 -5.74
C ARG A 191 12.98 -1.64 -4.35
N ARG A 192 14.26 -1.41 -4.02
CA ARG A 192 14.69 -0.83 -2.74
C ARG A 192 15.08 0.62 -2.95
N CYS A 193 14.42 1.51 -2.24
CA CYS A 193 14.53 2.95 -2.37
C CYS A 193 15.09 3.58 -1.10
N GLN A 194 16.10 4.42 -1.26
CA GLN A 194 16.59 5.31 -0.20
C GLN A 194 15.72 6.56 -0.18
N VAL A 195 15.17 6.89 0.99
CA VAL A 195 14.17 7.95 1.13
C VAL A 195 14.78 9.34 0.98
N ASP A 196 15.96 9.58 1.57
CA ASP A 196 16.57 10.92 1.54
C ASP A 196 17.11 11.31 0.16
N SER A 197 17.65 10.35 -0.59
CA SER A 197 18.17 10.57 -1.94
C SER A 197 17.12 10.33 -3.04
N LEU A 198 15.97 9.75 -2.70
CA LEU A 198 14.93 9.27 -3.63
C LEU A 198 15.44 8.27 -4.68
N THR A 199 16.58 7.63 -4.43
CA THR A 199 17.18 6.70 -5.38
C THR A 199 16.69 5.29 -5.13
N CYS A 200 16.20 4.63 -6.18
CA CYS A 200 15.74 3.25 -6.13
C CYS A 200 16.60 2.32 -6.98
N VAL A 201 16.99 1.19 -6.40
CA VAL A 201 17.74 0.12 -7.06
C VAL A 201 16.92 -1.16 -7.10
N THR A 202 17.18 -2.01 -8.10
CA THR A 202 16.60 -3.35 -8.14
C THR A 202 17.37 -4.22 -7.17
N GLU A 203 16.71 -4.64 -6.09
CA GLU A 203 17.28 -5.56 -5.11
C GLU A 203 17.22 -7.00 -5.63
N ASN A 204 16.07 -7.36 -6.22
CA ASN A 204 15.87 -8.69 -6.78
C ASN A 204 14.82 -8.67 -7.91
N SER A 205 14.81 -9.72 -8.73
CA SER A 205 13.81 -9.94 -9.75
C SER A 205 13.52 -11.41 -9.93
N PHE A 206 12.27 -11.75 -10.24
CA PHE A 206 11.81 -13.12 -10.43
C PHE A 206 11.03 -13.23 -11.73
N THR A 207 11.09 -14.41 -12.33
CA THR A 207 10.32 -14.75 -13.51
C THR A 207 9.78 -16.16 -13.36
N GLU A 208 8.48 -16.35 -13.63
CA GLU A 208 7.82 -17.65 -13.65
C GLU A 208 7.24 -17.91 -15.04
N PRO A 209 8.00 -18.54 -15.96
CA PRO A 209 7.61 -18.64 -17.36
C PRO A 209 6.38 -19.51 -17.60
N ASN A 210 6.05 -20.42 -16.68
CA ASN A 210 4.98 -21.41 -16.86
C ASN A 210 3.83 -21.24 -15.85
N GLY A 211 3.72 -20.10 -15.20
CA GLY A 211 2.73 -19.85 -14.16
C GLY A 211 2.66 -18.39 -13.75
N TRP A 212 2.36 -18.16 -12.48
CA TRP A 212 2.32 -16.85 -11.84
C TRP A 212 3.20 -16.82 -10.60
N LEU A 213 3.54 -15.61 -10.15
CA LEU A 213 4.34 -15.40 -8.95
C LEU A 213 3.44 -15.23 -7.72
N GLU A 214 3.92 -15.73 -6.59
CA GLU A 214 3.28 -15.53 -5.29
C GLU A 214 3.72 -14.19 -4.66
N GLN A 215 2.74 -13.42 -4.20
CA GLN A 215 2.87 -11.99 -3.93
C GLN A 215 3.15 -11.73 -2.45
N GLU A 216 4.37 -12.07 -2.01
CA GLU A 216 4.81 -11.90 -0.62
C GLU A 216 5.92 -10.84 -0.48
N ALA A 217 5.82 -10.04 0.58
CA ALA A 217 6.84 -9.06 0.92
C ALA A 217 8.04 -9.77 1.58
N PRO A 218 9.30 -9.37 1.28
CA PRO A 218 10.42 -9.84 2.06
C PRO A 218 10.33 -9.39 3.51
N ILE A 219 10.69 -10.28 4.43
CA ILE A 219 10.84 -9.95 5.85
C ILE A 219 12.32 -9.62 6.08
N TYR A 220 12.62 -8.38 6.45
CA TYR A 220 14.00 -7.93 6.65
C TYR A 220 14.47 -8.14 8.09
N SER A 221 15.78 -8.33 8.25
CA SER A 221 16.45 -8.19 9.54
C SER A 221 16.38 -6.74 10.02
N ASN A 222 16.56 -6.49 11.33
CA ASN A 222 16.48 -5.14 11.91
C ASN A 222 17.47 -4.13 11.29
N ASP A 223 18.59 -4.60 10.73
CA ASP A 223 19.58 -3.78 10.06
C ASP A 223 19.36 -3.68 8.53
N GLY A 224 18.31 -4.33 8.01
CA GLY A 224 17.97 -4.37 6.58
C GLY A 224 18.98 -5.08 5.69
N THR A 225 19.98 -5.79 6.25
CA THR A 225 21.06 -6.41 5.46
C THR A 225 20.73 -7.82 4.95
N GLN A 226 19.73 -8.46 5.57
CA GLN A 226 19.23 -9.78 5.22
C GLN A 226 17.72 -9.73 5.06
N SER A 227 17.19 -10.62 4.22
CA SER A 227 15.75 -10.82 4.14
C SER A 227 15.38 -12.29 3.96
N LEU A 228 14.18 -12.64 4.42
CA LEU A 228 13.53 -13.91 4.15
C LEU A 228 12.44 -13.70 3.11
N ILE A 229 12.43 -14.55 2.08
CA ILE A 229 11.38 -14.58 1.06
C ILE A 229 10.84 -16.00 0.89
N LEU A 230 9.57 -16.10 0.52
CA LEU A 230 8.96 -17.35 0.11
C LEU A 230 9.04 -17.51 -1.41
N ARG A 231 9.67 -18.58 -1.88
CA ARG A 231 9.80 -18.86 -3.32
C ARG A 231 9.73 -20.34 -3.63
N SER A 232 9.18 -20.65 -4.80
CA SER A 232 9.18 -21.99 -5.37
C SER A 232 10.63 -22.42 -5.66
N GLN A 233 11.00 -23.63 -5.24
CA GLN A 233 12.32 -24.23 -5.48
C GLN A 233 12.16 -25.68 -5.95
N PRO A 234 13.01 -26.16 -6.87
CA PRO A 234 12.97 -27.55 -7.33
C PRO A 234 13.29 -28.54 -6.20
N GLU A 235 12.47 -29.57 -6.05
CA GLU A 235 12.69 -30.71 -5.17
C GLU A 235 12.37 -32.02 -5.92
N GLY A 236 13.41 -32.66 -6.47
CA GLY A 236 13.23 -33.85 -7.31
C GLY A 236 12.63 -33.48 -8.67
N ASP A 237 11.46 -34.05 -8.98
CA ASP A 237 10.74 -33.83 -10.24
C ASP A 237 9.65 -32.74 -10.14
N ASP A 238 9.51 -32.09 -8.98
CA ASP A 238 8.49 -31.07 -8.70
C ASP A 238 9.13 -29.81 -8.07
N SER A 239 8.33 -28.79 -7.75
CA SER A 239 8.79 -27.60 -7.02
C SER A 239 7.83 -27.24 -5.89
N PHE A 240 8.39 -26.85 -4.74
CA PHE A 240 7.62 -26.48 -3.55
C PHE A 240 8.03 -25.10 -3.05
N MET A 241 7.22 -24.50 -2.18
CA MET A 241 7.57 -23.22 -1.56
C MET A 241 8.61 -23.43 -0.46
N HIS A 242 9.66 -22.61 -0.48
CA HIS A 242 10.71 -22.59 0.54
C HIS A 242 10.93 -21.19 1.08
N ILE A 243 11.41 -21.14 2.32
CA ILE A 243 11.98 -19.93 2.90
C ILE A 243 13.43 -19.81 2.40
N ILE A 244 13.72 -18.71 1.72
CA ILE A 244 15.04 -18.38 1.21
C ILE A 244 15.59 -17.18 1.98
N LEU A 245 16.78 -17.37 2.55
CA LEU A 245 17.58 -16.27 3.08
C LEU A 245 18.32 -15.58 1.95
N CYS A 246 18.03 -14.30 1.78
CA CYS A 246 18.71 -13.39 0.88
C CYS A 246 19.71 -12.55 1.68
N THR A 247 20.95 -12.48 1.20
CA THR A 247 21.99 -11.61 1.76
C THR A 247 22.49 -10.67 0.67
N GLY A 248 22.95 -9.47 1.03
CA GLY A 248 23.36 -8.39 0.11
C GLY A 248 24.41 -8.72 -0.98
N ASN A 249 24.89 -9.96 -1.07
CA ASN A 249 25.72 -10.47 -2.16
C ASN A 249 24.94 -11.35 -3.17
N HIS A 250 23.60 -11.22 -3.24
CA HIS A 250 22.72 -12.09 -4.05
C HIS A 250 22.96 -13.59 -3.81
N ARG A 251 23.45 -13.95 -2.62
CA ARG A 251 23.60 -15.35 -2.23
C ARG A 251 22.31 -15.78 -1.56
N PHE A 252 21.65 -16.72 -2.21
CA PHE A 252 20.46 -17.39 -1.71
C PHE A 252 20.88 -18.65 -0.95
N THR A 253 20.45 -18.74 0.30
CA THR A 253 20.55 -19.98 1.08
C THR A 253 19.14 -20.45 1.36
N VAL A 254 18.77 -21.61 0.83
CA VAL A 254 17.51 -22.27 1.16
C VAL A 254 17.58 -22.73 2.62
N MET A 255 16.71 -22.20 3.47
CA MET A 255 16.77 -22.47 4.91
C MET A 255 15.80 -23.59 5.33
N MET A 256 14.61 -23.65 4.74
CA MET A 256 13.56 -24.58 5.14
C MET A 256 12.58 -24.84 4.00
N VAL A 257 12.06 -26.07 3.94
CA VAL A 257 10.99 -26.50 3.02
C VAL A 257 9.64 -26.31 3.70
N LEU A 258 8.69 -25.64 3.04
CA LEU A 258 7.30 -25.61 3.46
C LEU A 258 6.49 -26.57 2.57
N LYS A 259 6.24 -27.78 3.08
CA LYS A 259 5.25 -28.70 2.50
C LYS A 259 3.95 -28.48 3.25
N VAL A 260 2.97 -27.86 2.59
CA VAL A 260 1.58 -27.80 3.08
C VAL A 260 0.81 -28.97 2.50
#